data_AF-A0A0C9U918-F1
#
_entry.id   AF-A0A0C9U918-F1
#
_cell.length_a   1.000
_cell.length_b   1.000
_cell.length_c   1.000
_cell.angle_alpha   90.00
_cell.angle_beta   90.00
_cell.angle_gamma   90.00
#
_symmetry.space_group_name_H-M   'P 1'
#
loop_
_entity.id
_entity.type
_entity.pdbx_description
1 polymer ?
#
loop_
_entity_poly.entity_id
_entity_poly.type
_entity_poly.pdbx_seq_one_letter_code
_entity_poly.pdbx_strand_id
1 'polypeptide(L)'
;MVVEISKTGLLAFYRVESNGSRSLLTSEFNDTKALVPRYYVQDFRSSSFEATFSFASSPDELFFGAGQQACCKDHTVNKKGQVYDLINFNSNVPIPVYMSSKGYLQFFNVASQGRLEFSDYRTRFISSETTVVDYYITAAEPGDFDILQKQYTAATGRQPIPPDFALGFQQSKLRYWNQSQIIALAERFAKEKVCTSRINCWHTTYYTL
;
A
#
# COMPACT_ATOMS: atom_id res chain seq x y z
N MET A 1 6.94 20.15 4.97
CA MET A 1 6.87 19.93 3.51
C MET A 1 6.37 21.22 2.86
N VAL A 2 6.91 21.56 1.69
CA VAL A 2 6.49 22.72 0.89
C VAL A 2 6.10 22.22 -0.50
N VAL A 3 5.03 22.77 -1.05
CA VAL A 3 4.60 22.50 -2.42
C VAL A 3 4.85 23.75 -3.25
N GLU A 4 5.54 23.58 -4.38
CA GLU A 4 5.71 24.64 -5.36
C GLU A 4 4.86 24.34 -6.59
N ILE A 5 4.19 25.38 -7.09
CA ILE A 5 3.37 25.32 -8.28
C ILE A 5 4.05 26.16 -9.35
N SER A 6 4.45 25.55 -10.45
CA SER A 6 5.05 26.27 -11.57
C SER A 6 4.03 27.20 -12.23
N LYS A 7 4.49 28.15 -13.04
CA LYS A 7 3.61 28.98 -13.88
C LYS A 7 2.73 28.16 -14.84
N THR A 8 3.15 26.94 -15.17
CA THR A 8 2.42 26.00 -16.02
C THR A 8 1.48 25.08 -15.23
N GLY A 9 1.37 25.28 -13.91
CA GLY A 9 0.50 24.48 -13.04
C GLY A 9 1.06 23.08 -12.73
N LEU A 10 2.38 22.92 -12.82
CA LEU A 10 3.05 21.68 -12.42
C LEU A 10 3.37 21.69 -10.93
N LEU A 11 3.17 20.55 -10.28
CA LEU A 11 3.39 20.40 -8.84
C LEU A 11 4.78 19.81 -8.56
N ALA A 12 5.49 20.41 -7.60
CA ALA A 12 6.73 19.87 -7.06
C ALA A 12 6.70 19.86 -5.52
N PHE A 13 7.14 18.75 -4.93
CA PHE A 13 7.07 18.50 -3.50
C PHE A 13 8.47 18.49 -2.89
N TYR A 14 8.67 19.36 -1.89
CA TYR A 14 9.95 19.52 -1.21
C TYR A 14 9.83 19.22 0.28
N ARG A 15 10.83 18.54 0.84
CA ARG A 15 11.09 18.55 2.28
C ARG A 15 11.91 19.79 2.64
N VAL A 16 11.57 20.41 3.77
CA VAL A 16 12.39 21.46 4.37
C VAL A 16 13.30 20.77 5.37
N GLU A 17 14.60 20.85 5.14
CA GLU A 17 15.61 20.24 5.99
C GLU A 17 15.86 21.11 7.23
N SER A 18 16.46 20.50 8.25
CA SER A 18 16.78 21.20 9.52
C SER A 18 17.71 22.41 9.34
N ASN A 19 18.53 22.43 8.29
CA ASN A 19 19.41 23.56 7.95
C ASN A 19 18.70 24.66 7.11
N GLY A 20 17.40 24.53 6.85
CA GLY A 20 16.60 25.44 6.03
C GLY A 20 16.72 25.20 4.52
N SER A 21 17.55 24.27 4.06
CA SER A 21 17.60 23.87 2.65
C SER A 21 16.35 23.07 2.27
N ARG A 22 16.12 22.93 0.95
CA ARG A 22 15.00 22.18 0.40
C ARG A 22 15.53 20.99 -0.38
N SER A 23 14.98 19.82 -0.11
CA SER A 23 15.25 18.60 -0.88
C SER A 23 14.02 18.21 -1.67
N LEU A 24 14.20 18.03 -2.98
CA LEU A 24 13.12 17.58 -3.86
C LEU A 24 12.79 16.12 -3.56
N LEU A 25 11.53 15.84 -3.20
CA LEU A 25 11.03 14.50 -2.97
C LEU A 25 10.61 13.88 -4.30
N THR A 26 9.62 14.52 -4.93
CA THR A 26 9.14 14.19 -6.27
C THR A 26 8.46 15.42 -6.87
N SER A 27 8.27 15.40 -8.19
CA SER A 27 7.48 16.39 -8.91
C SER A 27 6.64 15.68 -9.95
N GLU A 28 5.63 16.34 -10.48
CA GLU A 28 4.99 15.86 -11.70
C GLU A 28 6.03 15.70 -12.81
N PHE A 29 5.98 14.55 -13.49
CA PHE A 29 6.95 14.21 -14.52
C PHE A 29 6.80 15.15 -15.70
N ASN A 30 7.83 15.94 -15.97
CA ASN A 30 7.84 16.88 -17.07
C ASN A 30 9.16 16.78 -17.83
N ASP A 31 9.06 16.62 -19.14
CA ASP A 31 10.19 16.62 -20.07
C ASP A 31 9.73 17.26 -21.39
N THR A 32 10.67 17.81 -22.13
CA THR A 32 10.47 18.53 -23.40
C THR A 32 9.70 17.70 -24.42
N LYS A 33 9.83 16.36 -24.37
CA LYS A 33 9.20 15.41 -25.28
C LYS A 33 8.49 14.29 -24.52
N ALA A 34 7.69 14.64 -23.52
CA ALA A 34 6.85 13.70 -22.78
C ALA A 34 5.35 14.04 -22.91
N LEU A 35 4.52 13.04 -22.63
CA LEU A 35 3.09 13.26 -22.37
C LEU A 35 2.92 14.11 -21.10
N VAL A 36 1.81 14.83 -21.02
CA VAL A 36 1.45 15.61 -19.84
C VAL A 36 1.36 14.70 -18.60
N PRO A 37 1.80 15.19 -17.42
CA PRO A 37 1.85 14.35 -16.21
C PRO A 37 0.48 13.96 -15.68
N ARG A 38 -0.56 14.74 -16.00
CA ARG A 38 -1.96 14.46 -15.69
C ARG A 38 -2.70 14.23 -16.99
N TYR A 39 -2.91 12.96 -17.33
CA TYR A 39 -3.54 12.57 -18.59
C TYR A 39 -4.88 11.90 -18.33
N TYR A 40 -5.89 12.28 -19.11
CA TYR A 40 -7.26 11.81 -18.95
C TYR A 40 -7.77 11.27 -20.28
N VAL A 41 -8.44 10.12 -20.24
CA VAL A 41 -9.16 9.56 -21.38
C VAL A 41 -10.60 9.32 -20.96
N GLN A 42 -11.52 9.97 -21.65
CA GLN A 42 -12.94 9.89 -21.36
C GLN A 42 -13.69 9.25 -22.53
N ASP A 43 -14.50 8.24 -22.25
CA ASP A 43 -15.45 7.67 -23.20
C ASP A 43 -16.71 8.56 -23.23
N PHE A 44 -17.30 8.75 -24.42
CA PHE A 44 -18.51 9.55 -24.58
C PHE A 44 -19.74 8.99 -23.82
N ARG A 45 -19.69 7.71 -23.42
CA ARG A 45 -20.79 7.01 -22.72
C ARG A 45 -20.87 7.32 -21.22
N SER A 46 -19.82 7.88 -20.62
CA SER A 46 -19.78 8.14 -19.17
C SER A 46 -19.09 9.46 -18.84
N SER A 47 -19.47 10.07 -17.71
CA SER A 47 -18.78 11.22 -17.14
C SER A 47 -17.50 10.85 -16.39
N SER A 48 -17.28 9.56 -16.12
CA SER A 48 -16.04 9.01 -15.58
C SER A 48 -14.94 8.95 -16.65
N PHE A 49 -13.70 8.90 -16.21
CA PHE A 49 -12.52 8.86 -17.08
C PHE A 49 -11.45 7.92 -16.54
N GLU A 50 -10.64 7.38 -17.45
CA GLU A 50 -9.34 6.81 -17.11
C GLU A 50 -8.38 7.96 -16.80
N ALA A 51 -7.58 7.80 -15.75
CA ALA A 51 -6.61 8.80 -15.35
C ALA A 51 -5.21 8.20 -15.21
N THR A 52 -4.22 8.86 -15.80
CA THR A 52 -2.80 8.54 -15.64
C THR A 52 -2.07 9.72 -15.02
N PHE A 53 -1.47 9.49 -13.85
CA PHE A 53 -0.70 10.47 -13.11
C PHE A 53 0.76 10.04 -13.05
N SER A 54 1.66 10.91 -13.53
CA SER A 54 3.09 10.64 -13.65
C SER A 54 3.91 11.55 -12.74
N PHE A 55 4.81 10.95 -11.97
CA PHE A 55 5.72 11.61 -11.06
C PHE A 55 7.18 11.28 -11.42
N ALA A 56 8.08 12.22 -11.24
CA ALA A 56 9.51 12.03 -11.43
C ALA A 56 10.09 11.12 -10.34
N SER A 57 10.93 10.18 -10.75
CA SER A 57 11.69 9.31 -9.84
C SER A 57 13.16 9.30 -10.25
N SER A 58 14.06 8.92 -9.34
CA SER A 58 15.48 8.73 -9.65
C SER A 58 15.85 7.23 -9.71
N PRO A 59 16.88 6.84 -10.49
CA PRO A 59 17.25 5.42 -10.63
C PRO A 59 17.69 4.73 -9.34
N ASP A 60 18.23 5.50 -8.39
CA ASP A 60 18.69 5.06 -7.06
C ASP A 60 17.57 5.01 -6.02
N GLU A 61 16.37 5.45 -6.37
CA GLU A 61 15.23 5.50 -5.48
C GLU A 61 14.66 4.10 -5.21
N LEU A 62 14.42 3.79 -3.94
CA LEU A 62 13.82 2.54 -3.51
C LEU A 62 12.37 2.79 -3.12
N PHE A 63 11.49 1.87 -3.51
CA PHE A 63 10.07 1.95 -3.19
C PHE A 63 9.65 0.75 -2.33
N PHE A 64 8.86 0.99 -1.29
CA PHE A 64 8.36 -0.03 -0.36
C PHE A 64 6.85 0.08 -0.19
N GLY A 65 6.15 -1.04 -0.01
CA GLY A 65 4.70 -1.08 0.14
C GLY A 65 4.01 -1.69 -1.08
N ALA A 66 3.07 -0.95 -1.68
CA ALA A 66 2.18 -1.41 -2.76
C ALA A 66 1.24 -2.58 -2.39
N GLY A 67 1.04 -2.83 -1.10
CA GLY A 67 0.20 -3.91 -0.57
C GLY A 67 0.93 -5.25 -0.41
N GLN A 68 0.16 -6.33 -0.33
CA GLN A 68 0.67 -7.68 -0.22
C GLN A 68 0.69 -8.35 -1.59
N GLN A 69 1.86 -8.84 -2.01
CA GLN A 69 2.02 -9.61 -3.25
C GLN A 69 2.74 -10.91 -2.91
N ALA A 70 2.02 -12.03 -2.94
CA ALA A 70 2.64 -13.35 -2.84
C ALA A 70 2.99 -13.94 -4.21
N CYS A 71 2.39 -13.41 -5.27
CA CYS A 71 2.78 -13.70 -6.64
C CYS A 71 4.02 -12.88 -7.03
N CYS A 72 4.62 -13.23 -8.16
CA CYS A 72 5.87 -12.70 -8.73
C CYS A 72 7.12 -13.49 -8.30
N LYS A 73 8.07 -13.64 -9.24
CA LYS A 73 9.44 -14.14 -8.96
C LYS A 73 10.28 -13.12 -8.17
N ASP A 74 9.64 -12.08 -7.67
CA ASP A 74 10.25 -11.02 -6.89
C ASP A 74 10.32 -11.47 -5.43
N HIS A 75 11.54 -11.59 -4.93
CA HIS A 75 11.83 -11.89 -3.53
C HIS A 75 12.35 -10.66 -2.78
N THR A 76 12.19 -9.48 -3.37
CA THR A 76 12.70 -8.24 -2.82
C THR A 76 11.58 -7.40 -2.21
N VAL A 77 11.95 -6.59 -1.22
CA VAL A 77 11.06 -5.56 -0.66
C VAL A 77 11.03 -4.30 -1.52
N ASN A 78 12.05 -4.12 -2.39
CA ASN A 78 12.18 -2.96 -3.25
C ASN A 78 11.34 -3.12 -4.51
N LYS A 79 10.39 -2.21 -4.69
CA LYS A 79 9.41 -2.21 -5.76
C LYS A 79 9.88 -1.49 -7.02
N LYS A 80 11.10 -0.95 -7.02
CA LYS A 80 11.71 -0.26 -8.16
C LYS A 80 11.84 -1.18 -9.38
N GLY A 81 11.53 -0.66 -10.56
CA GLY A 81 11.55 -1.36 -11.83
C GLY A 81 10.32 -2.23 -12.11
N GLN A 82 9.34 -2.25 -11.21
CA GLN A 82 8.21 -3.18 -11.27
C GLN A 82 6.89 -2.47 -11.58
N VAL A 83 5.93 -3.26 -12.07
CA VAL A 83 4.56 -2.84 -12.35
C VAL A 83 3.62 -3.71 -11.53
N TYR A 84 2.65 -3.08 -10.88
CA TYR A 84 1.67 -3.70 -10.01
C TYR A 84 0.27 -3.39 -10.47
N ASP A 85 -0.45 -4.44 -10.86
CA ASP A 85 -1.87 -4.36 -11.16
C ASP A 85 -2.67 -4.28 -9.85
N LEU A 86 -3.51 -3.26 -9.75
CA LEU A 86 -4.38 -3.01 -8.61
C LEU A 86 -5.66 -3.87 -8.74
N ILE A 87 -5.47 -5.18 -8.78
CA ILE A 87 -6.53 -6.18 -8.92
C ILE A 87 -6.35 -7.24 -7.82
N ASN A 88 -7.39 -7.42 -7.01
CA ASN A 88 -7.40 -8.38 -5.91
C ASN A 88 -7.60 -9.81 -6.42
N PHE A 89 -6.78 -10.73 -5.96
CA PHE A 89 -6.98 -12.17 -6.11
C PHE A 89 -6.31 -12.92 -4.96
N ASN A 90 -6.44 -14.26 -4.93
CA ASN A 90 -5.90 -15.05 -3.83
C ASN A 90 -4.39 -14.78 -3.65
N SER A 91 -4.02 -14.37 -2.44
CA SER A 91 -2.64 -14.03 -2.04
C SER A 91 -2.06 -12.75 -2.66
N ASN A 92 -2.87 -11.95 -3.38
CA ASN A 92 -2.50 -10.64 -3.91
C ASN A 92 -3.53 -9.59 -3.48
N VAL A 93 -3.11 -8.71 -2.55
CA VAL A 93 -3.91 -7.61 -2.01
C VAL A 93 -3.14 -6.31 -2.26
N PRO A 94 -3.19 -5.76 -3.48
CA PRO A 94 -2.53 -4.51 -3.82
C PRO A 94 -3.20 -3.35 -3.09
N ILE A 95 -2.37 -2.46 -2.53
CA ILE A 95 -2.83 -1.22 -1.89
C ILE A 95 -2.03 -0.10 -2.52
N PRO A 96 -2.66 0.97 -3.06
CA PRO A 96 -1.97 2.01 -3.79
C PRO A 96 -1.28 3.02 -2.87
N VAL A 97 -0.49 2.52 -1.91
CA VAL A 97 0.35 3.26 -0.98
C VAL A 97 1.78 2.77 -1.07
N TYR A 98 2.74 3.69 -1.12
CA TYR A 98 4.15 3.35 -1.08
C TYR A 98 4.98 4.41 -0.37
N MET A 99 6.12 3.98 0.15
CA MET A 99 7.16 4.82 0.74
C MET A 99 8.38 4.83 -0.17
N SER A 100 9.02 5.98 -0.28
CA SER A 100 10.29 6.16 -0.99
C SER A 100 11.46 6.27 0.00
N SER A 101 12.63 5.76 -0.39
CA SER A 101 13.89 5.99 0.34
C SER A 101 14.26 7.46 0.49
N LYS A 102 13.68 8.37 -0.31
CA LYS A 102 13.84 9.82 -0.16
C LYS A 102 13.13 10.41 1.08
N GLY A 103 12.33 9.60 1.79
CA GLY A 103 11.63 10.03 3.00
C GLY A 103 10.26 10.64 2.71
N TYR A 104 9.51 10.06 1.77
CA TYR A 104 8.11 10.43 1.55
C TYR A 104 7.23 9.20 1.37
N LEU A 105 5.93 9.36 1.65
CA LEU A 105 4.89 8.38 1.41
C LEU A 105 3.85 8.99 0.49
N GLN A 106 3.42 8.24 -0.51
CA GLN A 106 2.33 8.64 -1.40
C GLN A 106 1.25 7.55 -1.40
N PHE A 107 0.00 7.99 -1.26
CA PHE A 107 -1.20 7.14 -1.23
C PHE A 107 -2.22 7.69 -2.24
N PHE A 108 -2.71 6.85 -3.15
CA PHE A 108 -3.80 7.22 -4.05
C PHE A 108 -5.13 6.76 -3.46
N ASN A 109 -5.98 7.73 -3.12
CA ASN A 109 -7.31 7.49 -2.55
C ASN A 109 -8.33 7.27 -3.68
N VAL A 110 -8.12 6.22 -4.45
CA VAL A 110 -8.95 5.87 -5.61
C VAL A 110 -9.33 4.40 -5.50
N ALA A 111 -10.64 4.12 -5.58
CA ALA A 111 -11.19 2.78 -5.39
C ALA A 111 -11.22 1.92 -6.67
N SER A 112 -10.85 2.51 -7.82
CA SER A 112 -10.85 1.82 -9.10
C SER A 112 -9.74 0.77 -9.18
N GLN A 113 -9.91 -0.17 -10.12
CA GLN A 113 -8.76 -0.95 -10.59
C GLN A 113 -7.78 -0.04 -11.33
N GLY A 114 -6.58 -0.55 -11.57
CA GLY A 114 -5.52 0.31 -12.07
C GLY A 114 -4.16 -0.34 -12.06
N ARG A 115 -3.13 0.50 -12.16
CA ARG A 115 -1.73 0.08 -12.11
C ARG A 115 -0.88 1.09 -11.34
N LEU A 116 0.11 0.56 -10.64
CA LEU A 116 1.27 1.32 -10.14
C LEU A 116 2.51 0.89 -10.91
N GLU A 117 3.23 1.84 -11.49
CA GLU A 117 4.48 1.58 -12.20
C GLU A 117 5.62 2.33 -11.52
N PHE A 118 6.68 1.63 -11.13
CA PHE A 118 7.86 2.21 -10.48
C PHE A 118 9.06 2.19 -11.43
N SER A 119 8.98 2.85 -12.59
CA SER A 119 10.09 2.88 -13.55
C SER A 119 11.29 3.70 -13.03
N ASP A 120 12.43 3.60 -13.71
CA ASP A 120 13.69 4.24 -13.29
C ASP A 120 13.57 5.75 -13.11
N TYR A 121 12.92 6.43 -14.06
CA TYR A 121 12.79 7.90 -14.07
C TYR A 121 11.37 8.39 -13.78
N ARG A 122 10.40 7.47 -13.68
CA ARG A 122 8.99 7.82 -13.63
C ARG A 122 8.19 6.84 -12.80
N THR A 123 7.47 7.35 -11.82
CA THR A 123 6.44 6.62 -11.10
C THR A 123 5.08 6.98 -11.68
N ARG A 124 4.25 5.99 -12.01
CA ARG A 124 2.92 6.21 -12.59
C ARG A 124 1.84 5.52 -11.78
N PHE A 125 0.75 6.25 -11.55
CA PHE A 125 -0.51 5.68 -11.10
C PHE A 125 -1.52 5.78 -12.24
N ILE A 126 -2.19 4.68 -12.53
CA ILE A 126 -3.21 4.57 -13.56
C ILE A 126 -4.47 4.08 -12.89
N SER A 127 -5.58 4.80 -13.06
CA SER A 127 -6.91 4.44 -12.61
C SER A 127 -7.76 4.12 -13.82
N SER A 128 -8.34 2.91 -13.89
CA SER A 128 -9.16 2.48 -15.03
C SER A 128 -10.41 3.33 -15.20
N GLU A 129 -10.99 3.80 -14.09
CA GLU A 129 -12.21 4.60 -14.11
C GLU A 129 -12.37 5.38 -12.81
N THR A 130 -12.41 6.71 -12.89
CA THR A 130 -12.73 7.57 -11.75
C THR A 130 -13.42 8.86 -12.19
N THR A 131 -14.06 9.57 -11.27
CA THR A 131 -14.60 10.91 -11.48
C THR A 131 -13.69 12.00 -10.92
N VAL A 132 -12.83 11.65 -9.96
CA VAL A 132 -11.88 12.54 -9.29
C VAL A 132 -10.62 11.74 -8.99
N VAL A 133 -9.45 12.34 -9.20
CA VAL A 133 -8.19 11.77 -8.72
C VAL A 133 -7.82 12.45 -7.42
N ASP A 134 -7.70 11.65 -6.37
CA ASP A 134 -7.31 12.10 -5.04
C ASP A 134 -6.06 11.33 -4.60
N TYR A 135 -5.04 12.04 -4.16
CA TYR A 135 -3.83 11.45 -3.61
C TYR A 135 -3.30 12.27 -2.43
N TYR A 136 -2.77 11.54 -1.46
CA TYR A 136 -2.13 12.06 -0.27
C TYR A 136 -0.63 11.85 -0.37
N ILE A 137 0.15 12.90 -0.09
CA ILE A 137 1.61 12.82 0.02
C ILE A 137 2.06 13.41 1.36
N THR A 138 2.99 12.74 2.02
CA THR A 138 3.58 13.20 3.26
C THR A 138 5.08 12.94 3.28
N ALA A 139 5.80 13.67 4.12
CA ALA A 139 7.25 13.65 4.18
C ALA A 139 7.77 13.50 5.62
N ALA A 140 8.92 12.86 5.73
CA ALA A 140 9.72 12.70 6.93
C ALA A 140 11.21 12.84 6.59
N GLU A 141 12.06 12.90 7.61
CA GLU A 141 13.50 12.82 7.41
C GLU A 141 13.89 11.48 6.74
N PRO A 142 14.94 11.43 5.90
CA PRO A 142 15.35 10.19 5.26
C PRO A 142 15.69 9.13 6.31
N GLY A 143 15.14 7.93 6.13
CA GLY A 143 15.33 6.82 7.08
C GLY A 143 14.28 6.76 8.20
N ASP A 144 13.51 7.82 8.45
CA ASP A 144 12.42 7.81 9.44
C ASP A 144 11.10 7.35 8.81
N PHE A 145 11.00 6.04 8.57
CA PHE A 145 9.78 5.42 8.03
C PHE A 145 8.64 5.34 9.06
N ASP A 146 8.94 5.41 10.36
CA ASP A 146 7.93 5.35 11.42
C ASP A 146 7.06 6.60 11.43
N ILE A 147 7.66 7.78 11.20
CA ILE A 147 6.89 9.02 11.05
C ILE A 147 5.99 8.97 9.82
N LEU A 148 6.45 8.41 8.70
CA LEU A 148 5.62 8.23 7.50
C LEU A 148 4.40 7.35 7.81
N GLN A 149 4.60 6.22 8.49
CA GLN A 149 3.51 5.33 8.92
C GLN A 149 2.57 6.01 9.93
N LYS A 150 3.12 6.79 10.87
CA LYS A 150 2.33 7.54 11.86
C LYS A 150 1.46 8.61 11.22
N GLN A 151 1.94 9.27 10.17
CA GLN A 151 1.20 10.27 9.40
C GLN A 151 0.14 9.59 8.51
N TYR A 152 0.48 8.49 7.84
CA TYR A 152 -0.46 7.73 7.02
C TYR A 152 -1.63 7.21 7.85
N THR A 153 -1.36 6.55 8.99
CA THR A 153 -2.41 6.06 9.90
C THR A 153 -3.19 7.17 10.61
N ALA A 154 -2.65 8.40 10.68
CA ALA A 154 -3.44 9.55 11.12
C ALA A 154 -4.53 9.93 10.09
N ALA A 155 -4.25 9.73 8.79
CA ALA A 155 -5.19 10.03 7.71
C ALA A 155 -6.15 8.87 7.41
N THR A 156 -5.68 7.61 7.48
CA THR A 156 -6.45 6.42 7.06
C THR A 156 -7.06 5.63 8.20
N GLY A 157 -6.64 5.89 9.45
CA GLY A 157 -7.16 5.22 10.64
C GLY A 157 -6.06 4.59 11.49
N ARG A 158 -6.21 4.71 12.82
CA ARG A 158 -5.32 4.08 13.80
C ARG A 158 -5.80 2.67 14.10
N GLN A 159 -4.89 1.70 14.01
CA GLN A 159 -5.17 0.33 14.40
C GLN A 159 -5.46 0.26 15.92
N PRO A 160 -6.61 -0.28 16.37
CA PRO A 160 -6.83 -0.53 17.79
C PRO A 160 -5.91 -1.64 18.31
N ILE A 161 -5.68 -1.64 19.62
CA ILE A 161 -4.95 -2.73 20.29
C ILE A 161 -5.77 -4.03 20.11
N PRO A 162 -5.21 -5.09 19.53
CA PRO A 162 -5.92 -6.36 19.40
C PRO A 162 -6.11 -7.00 20.79
N PRO A 163 -7.14 -7.83 20.99
CA PRO A 163 -7.32 -8.52 22.27
C PRO A 163 -6.17 -9.51 22.52
N ASP A 164 -5.77 -9.69 23.78
CA ASP A 164 -4.57 -10.46 24.15
C ASP A 164 -4.52 -11.88 23.57
N PHE A 165 -5.67 -12.58 23.54
CA PHE A 165 -5.74 -13.95 23.00
C PHE A 165 -5.37 -14.04 21.51
N ALA A 166 -5.48 -12.94 20.75
CA ALA A 166 -5.15 -12.92 19.33
C ALA A 166 -3.64 -12.96 19.08
N LEU A 167 -2.82 -12.57 20.06
CA LEU A 167 -1.35 -12.58 19.97
C LEU A 167 -0.74 -13.95 20.29
N GLY A 168 -1.54 -14.88 20.82
CA GLY A 168 -1.09 -16.23 21.12
C GLY A 168 -1.16 -17.19 19.93
N PHE A 169 -0.89 -18.47 20.18
CA PHE A 169 -0.88 -19.49 19.14
C PHE A 169 -2.30 -19.76 18.61
N GLN A 170 -2.46 -19.69 17.28
CA GLN A 170 -3.72 -19.93 16.59
C GLN A 170 -3.65 -21.23 15.78
N GLN A 171 -4.36 -22.26 16.23
CA GLN A 171 -4.44 -23.54 15.54
C GLN A 171 -5.51 -23.52 14.46
N SER A 172 -5.15 -23.96 13.25
CA SER A 172 -6.08 -24.04 12.11
C SER A 172 -5.87 -25.31 11.28
N LYS A 173 -6.89 -25.67 10.49
CA LYS A 173 -6.83 -26.70 9.44
C LYS A 173 -7.95 -26.45 8.44
N LEU A 174 -7.76 -26.90 7.19
CA LEU A 174 -8.83 -27.10 6.21
C LEU A 174 -9.10 -28.62 6.05
N ARG A 175 -10.06 -29.22 6.75
CA ARG A 175 -10.95 -28.69 7.80
C ARG A 175 -11.06 -29.63 9.01
N TYR A 176 -11.58 -29.12 10.13
CA TYR A 176 -12.17 -29.95 11.18
C TYR A 176 -13.61 -30.27 10.78
N TRP A 177 -13.95 -31.56 10.72
CA TRP A 177 -15.19 -32.04 10.10
C TRP A 177 -16.39 -31.97 11.05
N ASN A 178 -16.18 -32.16 12.34
CA ASN A 178 -17.25 -32.19 13.34
C ASN A 178 -16.79 -31.61 14.69
N GLN A 179 -17.74 -31.39 15.60
CA GLN A 179 -17.48 -30.86 16.94
C GLN A 179 -16.54 -31.75 17.76
N SER A 180 -16.69 -33.08 17.67
CA SER A 180 -15.86 -34.03 18.41
C SER A 180 -14.37 -33.90 18.07
N GLN A 181 -14.02 -33.59 16.81
CA GLN A 181 -12.63 -33.34 16.42
C GLN A 181 -12.07 -32.07 17.06
N ILE A 182 -12.88 -31.02 17.22
CA ILE A 182 -12.45 -29.76 17.85
C ILE A 182 -12.22 -29.99 19.35
N ILE A 183 -13.16 -30.68 20.02
CA ILE A 183 -13.04 -31.00 21.45
C ILE A 183 -11.83 -31.89 21.71
N ALA A 184 -11.68 -32.99 20.96
CA ALA A 184 -10.54 -33.89 21.10
C ALA A 184 -9.19 -33.18 20.83
N LEU A 185 -9.18 -32.20 19.91
CA LEU A 185 -8.00 -31.38 19.67
C LEU A 185 -7.66 -30.50 20.87
N ALA A 186 -8.65 -29.81 21.45
CA ALA A 186 -8.47 -28.99 22.65
C ALA A 186 -7.99 -29.83 23.86
N GLU A 187 -8.60 -30.99 24.08
CA GLU A 187 -8.19 -31.95 25.12
C GLU A 187 -6.73 -32.40 24.91
N ARG A 188 -6.32 -32.60 23.65
CA ARG A 188 -4.95 -32.98 23.32
C ARG A 188 -3.96 -31.85 23.64
N PHE A 189 -4.25 -30.60 23.27
CA PHE A 189 -3.42 -29.45 23.66
C PHE A 189 -3.26 -29.35 25.18
N ALA A 190 -4.36 -29.54 25.93
CA ALA A 190 -4.33 -29.54 27.39
C ALA A 190 -3.50 -30.69 27.96
N LYS A 191 -3.68 -31.92 27.46
CA LYS A 191 -2.94 -33.11 27.88
C LYS A 191 -1.43 -32.99 27.61
N GLU A 192 -1.07 -32.46 26.44
CA GLU A 192 0.33 -32.27 26.02
C GLU A 192 0.97 -31.00 26.61
N LYS A 193 0.20 -30.17 27.35
CA LYS A 193 0.64 -28.89 27.93
C LYS A 193 1.18 -27.91 26.88
N VAL A 194 0.59 -27.91 25.69
CA VAL A 194 0.90 -26.96 24.62
C VAL A 194 -0.14 -25.84 24.67
N CYS A 195 0.32 -24.60 24.85
CA CYS A 195 -0.57 -23.44 24.96
C CYS A 195 -1.19 -23.11 23.58
N THR A 196 -2.52 -23.05 23.53
CA THR A 196 -3.28 -22.59 22.36
C THR A 196 -4.25 -21.50 22.79
N SER A 197 -4.37 -20.44 21.98
CA SER A 197 -5.22 -19.29 22.28
C SER A 197 -6.48 -19.26 21.43
N ARG A 198 -6.46 -19.93 20.26
CA ARG A 198 -7.62 -20.02 19.38
C ARG A 198 -7.55 -21.27 18.51
N ILE A 199 -8.69 -21.93 18.31
CA ILE A 199 -8.88 -22.98 17.29
C ILE A 199 -9.88 -22.43 16.27
N ASN A 200 -9.53 -22.44 14.99
CA ASN A 200 -10.42 -21.97 13.93
C ASN A 200 -10.46 -22.94 12.74
N CYS A 201 -11.58 -22.90 11.99
CA CYS A 201 -11.75 -23.65 10.75
C CYS A 201 -12.86 -23.02 9.92
N TRP A 202 -12.73 -23.12 8.60
CA TRP A 202 -13.78 -22.71 7.67
C TRP A 202 -14.98 -23.66 7.79
N HIS A 203 -16.19 -23.10 7.89
CA HIS A 203 -17.47 -23.83 7.96
C HIS A 203 -17.75 -24.62 9.26
N THR A 204 -17.20 -24.19 10.40
CA THR A 204 -17.59 -24.71 11.72
C THR A 204 -17.79 -23.54 12.68
N THR A 205 -18.92 -23.52 13.38
CA THR A 205 -19.31 -22.47 14.34
C THR A 205 -18.19 -22.21 15.34
N TYR A 206 -17.86 -20.94 15.58
CA TYR A 206 -16.79 -20.53 16.48
C TYR A 206 -17.05 -21.02 17.91
N TYR A 207 -16.09 -21.72 18.51
CA TYR A 207 -16.06 -22.01 19.94
C TYR A 207 -14.84 -21.29 20.54
N THR A 208 -15.07 -20.37 21.47
CA THR A 208 -14.02 -19.83 22.35
C THR A 208 -13.82 -20.80 23.51
N LEU A 209 -12.58 -21.20 23.75
CA LEU A 209 -12.18 -22.06 24.89
C LEU A 209 -12.01 -21.23 26.16
#